data_AF-A3K7S5-F1
#
_entry.id   AF-A3K7S5-F1
#
_cell.length_a   1.000
_cell.length_b   1.000
_cell.length_c   1.000
_cell.angle_alpha   90.00
_cell.angle_beta   90.00
_cell.angle_gamma   90.00
#
_symmetry.space_group_name_H-M   'P 1'
#
loop_
_entity.id
_entity.type
_entity.pdbx_description
1 polymer ?
#
loop_
_entity_poly.entity_id
_entity_poly.type
_entity_poly.pdbx_seq_one_letter_code
_entity_poly.pdbx_strand_id
1 'polypeptide(L)'
;MTDPLTPPKKKDPLVVTRAGHVPPALRSRAATAMAARAGLGRFVLQVCSDCGQATYPQRDRCPACWGELSWKDRPDGAVIEAETTIRSSIDLFFKHHLPWRIGAARLDAGPMATVHLHRDVGRGDRVRIALKLDRAGTPALFAMPEQETPHMADDPQLRVFTADPKYRRILVTDGRTATGQAVAEALLKAGARTVFLGNADPLMRYPGQERIEAMDGIEPVKLNLTDTRSVETLAGQLGGRVEIVVNTVGFARPGGVGFGGKPSDLHSGLDLEVTGLMRLAQGFAPALSARSDDVECSAAAFVDIASVHGLTGRAGFAGTSAAAAARLTLLASLRGEMAQTGIRVMSVLTGPVDDGWHQNVPPPKTAPAQIARAVVTALQQGQETICADEVAKDVLSRWLDDPLLTIREENR
;
A
#
# COMPACT_ATOMS: atom_id res chain seq x y z
N MET A 1 -7.30 -15.50 21.60
CA MET A 1 -7.51 -14.05 21.84
C MET A 1 -6.17 -13.36 21.69
N THR A 2 -6.09 -12.38 20.80
CA THR A 2 -4.88 -11.62 20.53
C THR A 2 -4.63 -10.64 21.66
N ASP A 3 -3.39 -10.64 22.17
CA ASP A 3 -2.96 -9.69 23.20
C ASP A 3 -2.68 -8.32 22.56
N PRO A 4 -2.94 -7.21 23.28
CA PRO A 4 -2.60 -5.88 22.78
C PRO A 4 -1.11 -5.75 22.50
N LEU A 5 -0.78 -5.11 21.38
CA LEU A 5 0.61 -4.84 21.02
C LEU A 5 1.24 -3.94 22.08
N THR A 6 2.39 -4.37 22.61
CA THR A 6 3.20 -3.55 23.51
C THR A 6 4.00 -2.53 22.69
N PRO A 7 4.08 -1.26 23.12
CA PRO A 7 4.94 -0.29 22.46
C PRO A 7 6.38 -0.81 22.32
N PRO A 8 6.98 -0.77 21.11
CA PRO A 8 8.33 -1.26 20.89
C PRO A 8 9.34 -0.42 21.69
N LYS A 9 10.33 -1.10 22.27
CA LYS A 9 11.40 -0.42 23.00
C LYS A 9 12.29 0.34 22.01
N LYS A 10 13.05 1.30 22.53
CA LYS A 10 14.07 1.96 21.70
C LYS A 10 15.10 0.90 21.31
N LYS A 11 15.29 0.70 20.01
CA LYS A 11 16.27 -0.25 19.46
C LYS A 11 17.64 0.06 20.05
N ASP A 12 18.30 -0.96 20.58
CA ASP A 12 19.68 -0.88 21.03
C ASP A 12 20.58 -0.75 19.78
N PRO A 13 21.32 0.36 19.62
CA PRO A 13 22.19 0.57 18.47
C PRO A 13 23.36 -0.43 18.38
N LEU A 14 23.67 -1.14 19.48
CA LEU A 14 24.71 -2.17 19.51
C LEU A 14 24.21 -3.53 19.01
N VAL A 15 22.89 -3.73 18.96
CA VAL A 15 22.30 -4.96 18.43
C VAL A 15 22.33 -4.92 16.91
N VAL A 16 23.01 -5.91 16.31
CA VAL A 16 23.08 -6.07 14.86
C VAL A 16 21.68 -6.18 14.29
N THR A 17 21.39 -5.29 13.33
CA THR A 17 20.12 -5.34 12.61
C THR A 17 20.10 -6.58 11.74
N ARG A 18 19.04 -7.38 11.82
CA ARG A 18 18.93 -8.62 11.07
C ARG A 18 18.82 -8.32 9.58
N ALA A 19 19.40 -9.19 8.76
CA ALA A 19 19.24 -9.09 7.31
C ALA A 19 17.75 -9.24 6.95
N GLY A 20 17.27 -8.38 6.04
CA GLY A 20 15.90 -8.31 5.58
C GLY A 20 15.48 -9.53 4.77
N HIS A 21 15.37 -10.69 5.40
CA HIS A 21 14.91 -11.89 4.71
C HIS A 21 13.44 -11.72 4.32
N VAL A 22 13.09 -12.20 3.14
CA VAL A 22 11.71 -12.29 2.66
C VAL A 22 11.36 -13.76 2.43
N PRO A 23 10.06 -14.12 2.41
CA PRO A 23 9.64 -15.47 2.03
C PRO A 23 10.18 -15.89 0.66
N PRO A 24 10.30 -17.21 0.38
CA PRO A 24 10.78 -17.70 -0.91
C PRO A 24 9.97 -17.15 -2.09
N ALA A 25 10.64 -16.48 -3.03
CA ALA A 25 10.02 -15.65 -4.06
C ALA A 25 9.69 -16.38 -5.39
N LEU A 26 10.23 -17.58 -5.65
CA LEU A 26 9.99 -18.31 -6.89
C LEU A 26 8.52 -18.70 -7.05
N ARG A 27 7.83 -18.14 -8.05
CA ARG A 27 6.40 -18.36 -8.27
C ARG A 27 6.06 -18.56 -9.74
N SER A 28 4.99 -19.31 -9.99
CA SER A 28 4.44 -19.49 -11.33
C SER A 28 3.75 -18.21 -11.80
N ARG A 29 3.57 -18.06 -13.12
CA ARG A 29 2.81 -16.95 -13.71
C ARG A 29 1.38 -16.87 -13.15
N ALA A 30 0.75 -18.01 -12.86
CA ALA A 30 -0.58 -18.06 -12.25
C ALA A 30 -0.57 -17.48 -10.82
N ALA A 31 0.46 -17.78 -10.02
CA ALA A 31 0.62 -17.17 -8.70
C ALA A 31 0.89 -15.65 -8.80
N THR A 32 1.71 -15.19 -9.75
CA THR A 32 1.88 -13.74 -10.00
C THR A 32 0.58 -13.07 -10.41
N ALA A 33 -0.25 -13.73 -11.23
CA ALA A 33 -1.56 -13.21 -11.59
C ALA A 33 -2.45 -13.06 -10.34
N MET A 34 -2.49 -14.05 -9.45
CA MET A 34 -3.20 -13.97 -8.17
C MET A 34 -2.66 -12.82 -7.29
N ALA A 35 -1.34 -12.61 -7.28
CA ALA A 35 -0.69 -11.51 -6.55
C ALA A 35 -1.25 -10.14 -6.95
N ALA A 36 -1.36 -9.89 -8.25
CA ALA A 36 -1.88 -8.62 -8.76
C ALA A 36 -3.33 -8.34 -8.32
N ARG A 37 -4.15 -9.38 -8.09
CA ARG A 37 -5.53 -9.22 -7.60
C ARG A 37 -5.56 -9.07 -6.08
N ALA A 38 -4.68 -9.79 -5.37
CA ALA A 38 -4.44 -9.60 -3.95
C ALA A 38 -4.02 -8.15 -3.64
N GLY A 39 -3.16 -7.58 -4.49
CA GLY A 39 -2.70 -6.19 -4.39
C GLY A 39 -3.82 -5.15 -4.49
N LEU A 40 -4.93 -5.50 -5.16
CA LEU A 40 -6.17 -4.71 -5.24
C LEU A 40 -7.17 -5.02 -4.12
N GLY A 41 -6.80 -5.88 -3.16
CA GLY A 41 -7.69 -6.32 -2.07
C GLY A 41 -8.82 -7.26 -2.52
N ARG A 42 -8.72 -7.88 -3.71
CA ARG A 42 -9.75 -8.79 -4.23
C ARG A 42 -9.46 -10.23 -3.83
N PHE A 43 -10.49 -10.95 -3.39
CA PHE A 43 -10.43 -12.40 -3.20
C PHE A 43 -10.85 -13.14 -4.47
N VAL A 44 -9.89 -13.72 -5.17
CA VAL A 44 -10.11 -14.41 -6.45
C VAL A 44 -9.59 -15.84 -6.41
N LEU A 45 -10.25 -16.71 -7.17
CA LEU A 45 -9.76 -18.06 -7.49
C LEU A 45 -9.86 -18.30 -8.99
N GLN A 46 -9.08 -19.24 -9.48
CA GLN A 46 -9.25 -19.77 -10.83
C GLN A 46 -10.52 -20.62 -10.89
N VAL A 47 -11.36 -20.36 -11.87
CA VAL A 47 -12.59 -21.09 -12.14
C VAL A 47 -12.54 -21.60 -13.57
N CYS A 48 -12.83 -22.89 -13.74
CA CYS A 48 -12.89 -23.48 -15.07
C CYS A 48 -14.06 -22.92 -15.88
N SER A 49 -13.78 -22.48 -17.11
CA SER A 49 -14.80 -21.99 -18.03
C SER A 49 -15.76 -23.10 -18.49
N ASP A 50 -15.31 -24.36 -18.50
CA ASP A 50 -16.07 -25.49 -19.02
C ASP A 50 -16.91 -26.17 -17.92
N CYS A 51 -16.29 -26.53 -16.79
CA CYS A 51 -16.98 -27.25 -15.71
C CYS A 51 -17.36 -26.39 -14.49
N GLY A 52 -16.99 -25.10 -14.47
CA GLY A 52 -17.31 -24.18 -13.37
C GLY A 52 -16.55 -24.44 -12.06
N GLN A 53 -15.66 -25.43 -12.02
CA GLN A 53 -14.95 -25.78 -10.79
C GLN A 53 -13.90 -24.73 -10.42
N ALA A 54 -13.96 -24.24 -9.17
CA ALA A 54 -12.92 -23.41 -8.59
C ALA A 54 -11.71 -24.25 -8.16
N THR A 55 -10.51 -23.73 -8.34
CA THR A 55 -9.26 -24.48 -8.12
C THR A 55 -8.32 -23.78 -7.16
N TYR A 56 -7.74 -24.56 -6.26
CA TYR A 56 -6.58 -24.21 -5.44
C TYR A 56 -5.68 -25.45 -5.32
N PRO A 57 -4.33 -25.31 -5.33
CA PRO A 57 -3.57 -24.11 -5.66
C PRO A 57 -3.75 -23.70 -7.13
N GLN A 58 -3.08 -22.64 -7.55
CA GLN A 58 -3.16 -22.08 -8.88
C GLN A 58 -2.57 -23.07 -9.91
N ARG A 59 -3.21 -23.19 -11.08
CA ARG A 59 -2.87 -24.15 -12.13
C ARG A 59 -2.96 -23.51 -13.52
N ASP A 60 -2.31 -24.12 -14.50
CA ASP A 60 -2.42 -23.68 -15.90
C ASP A 60 -3.66 -24.25 -16.61
N ARG A 61 -4.20 -25.38 -16.12
CA ARG A 61 -5.39 -26.06 -16.66
C ARG A 61 -6.25 -26.63 -15.52
N CYS A 62 -7.54 -26.78 -15.80
CA CYS A 62 -8.48 -27.36 -14.84
C CYS A 62 -8.05 -28.80 -14.46
N PRO A 63 -7.98 -29.13 -13.16
CA PRO A 63 -7.55 -30.46 -12.72
C PRO A 63 -8.60 -31.56 -12.97
N ALA A 64 -9.85 -31.21 -13.29
CA ALA A 64 -10.92 -32.17 -13.54
C ALA A 64 -11.14 -32.45 -15.03
N CYS A 65 -11.29 -31.39 -15.85
CA CYS A 65 -11.64 -31.54 -17.27
C CYS A 65 -10.59 -31.00 -18.24
N TRP A 66 -9.43 -30.51 -17.75
CA TRP A 66 -8.37 -29.89 -18.57
C TRP A 66 -8.77 -28.61 -19.33
N GLY A 67 -9.96 -28.08 -19.04
CA GLY A 67 -10.46 -26.82 -19.57
C GLY A 67 -9.66 -25.59 -19.17
N GLU A 68 -9.99 -24.47 -19.79
CA GLU A 68 -9.37 -23.17 -19.49
C GLU A 68 -9.81 -22.62 -18.14
N LEU A 69 -8.89 -21.92 -17.47
CA LEU A 69 -9.10 -21.32 -16.16
C LEU A 69 -9.13 -19.79 -16.29
N SER A 70 -10.17 -19.17 -15.74
CA SER A 70 -10.32 -17.72 -15.65
C SER A 70 -10.33 -17.29 -14.18
N TRP A 71 -9.81 -16.09 -13.88
CA TRP A 71 -9.84 -15.54 -12.53
C TRP A 71 -11.20 -14.91 -12.26
N LYS A 72 -11.88 -15.36 -11.20
CA LYS A 72 -13.19 -14.81 -10.79
C LYS A 72 -13.17 -14.48 -9.31
N ASP A 73 -13.88 -13.42 -8.93
CA ASP A 73 -14.18 -13.16 -7.53
C ASP A 73 -15.04 -14.31 -6.99
N ARG A 74 -14.78 -14.71 -5.74
CA ARG A 74 -15.50 -15.79 -5.07
C ARG A 74 -15.90 -15.36 -3.66
N PRO A 75 -16.89 -16.03 -3.05
CA PRO A 75 -17.11 -15.90 -1.61
C PRO A 75 -15.83 -16.24 -0.86
N ASP A 76 -15.49 -15.42 0.13
CA ASP A 76 -14.28 -15.55 0.95
C ASP A 76 -14.52 -16.33 2.25
N GLY A 77 -15.72 -16.86 2.47
CA GLY A 77 -16.04 -17.71 3.61
C GLY A 77 -15.36 -19.09 3.55
N ALA A 78 -14.97 -19.61 4.72
CA ALA A 78 -14.42 -20.95 4.86
C ALA A 78 -14.63 -21.55 6.25
N VAL A 79 -14.41 -22.85 6.39
CA VAL A 79 -14.35 -23.56 7.69
C VAL A 79 -12.97 -24.18 7.87
N ILE A 80 -12.35 -23.99 9.04
CA ILE A 80 -11.04 -24.59 9.33
C ILE A 80 -11.21 -26.08 9.66
N GLU A 81 -10.70 -26.96 8.82
CA GLU A 81 -10.77 -28.42 9.05
C GLU A 81 -9.60 -28.93 9.91
N ALA A 82 -8.42 -28.33 9.76
CA ALA A 82 -7.22 -28.69 10.49
C ALA A 82 -6.31 -27.48 10.73
N GLU A 83 -5.53 -27.51 11.81
CA GLU A 83 -4.54 -26.50 12.16
C GLU A 83 -3.23 -27.16 12.63
N THR A 84 -2.12 -26.46 12.44
CA THR A 84 -0.81 -26.84 12.99
C THR A 84 0.03 -25.60 13.25
N THR A 85 1.04 -25.75 14.10
CA THR A 85 1.99 -24.68 14.44
C THR A 85 3.40 -25.11 14.08
N ILE A 86 4.03 -24.38 13.18
CA ILE A 86 5.43 -24.54 12.86
C ILE A 86 6.23 -23.96 14.04
N ARG A 87 7.08 -24.79 14.64
CA ARG A 87 7.94 -24.41 15.78
C ARG A 87 9.43 -24.39 15.45
N SER A 88 9.80 -24.89 14.26
CA SER A 88 11.16 -24.87 13.75
C SER A 88 11.13 -24.79 12.23
N SER A 89 12.07 -24.05 11.64
CA SER A 89 12.24 -23.92 10.20
C SER A 89 13.72 -23.67 9.87
N ILE A 90 14.16 -24.20 8.73
CA ILE A 90 15.48 -23.90 8.16
C ILE A 90 15.47 -22.63 7.32
N ASP A 91 14.28 -22.18 6.88
CA ASP A 91 14.11 -20.93 6.16
C ASP A 91 14.30 -19.75 7.10
N LEU A 92 15.21 -18.83 6.76
CA LEU A 92 15.64 -17.75 7.64
C LEU A 92 14.51 -16.77 7.96
N PHE A 93 13.63 -16.48 6.99
CA PHE A 93 12.48 -15.63 7.24
C PHE A 93 11.56 -16.28 8.28
N PHE A 94 11.12 -17.51 8.03
CA PHE A 94 10.21 -18.16 8.97
C PHE A 94 10.86 -18.38 10.32
N LYS A 95 12.14 -18.76 10.39
CA LYS A 95 12.90 -18.96 11.63
C LYS A 95 12.84 -17.73 12.56
N HIS A 96 12.79 -16.52 12.01
CA HIS A 96 12.70 -15.28 12.79
C HIS A 96 11.28 -14.92 13.24
N HIS A 97 10.25 -15.57 12.68
CA HIS A 97 8.83 -15.29 12.95
C HIS A 97 8.10 -16.46 13.64
N LEU A 98 8.83 -17.47 14.11
CA LEU A 98 8.25 -18.59 14.85
C LEU A 98 7.76 -18.13 16.24
N PRO A 99 6.69 -18.77 16.78
CA PRO A 99 5.89 -19.83 16.16
C PRO A 99 4.95 -19.29 15.06
N TRP A 100 4.76 -20.09 14.00
CA TRP A 100 3.95 -19.71 12.83
C TRP A 100 2.77 -20.66 12.63
N ARG A 101 1.54 -20.15 12.57
CA ARG A 101 0.32 -20.97 12.49
C ARG A 101 -0.18 -21.10 11.06
N ILE A 102 -0.48 -22.34 10.65
CA ILE A 102 -1.07 -22.66 9.35
C ILE A 102 -2.20 -23.66 9.52
N GLY A 103 -3.09 -23.74 8.54
CA GLY A 103 -4.22 -24.66 8.56
C GLY A 103 -4.69 -25.06 7.17
N ALA A 104 -5.62 -26.01 7.16
CA ALA A 104 -6.38 -26.42 6.00
C ALA A 104 -7.81 -25.91 6.15
N ALA A 105 -8.26 -25.07 5.20
CA ALA A 105 -9.58 -24.46 5.21
C ALA A 105 -10.42 -24.95 4.03
N ARG A 106 -11.62 -25.44 4.31
CA ARG A 106 -12.63 -25.72 3.29
C ARG A 106 -13.27 -24.40 2.88
N LEU A 107 -12.95 -23.93 1.67
CA LEU A 107 -13.55 -22.71 1.14
C LEU A 107 -15.00 -22.98 0.70
N ASP A 108 -15.88 -22.00 0.88
CA ASP A 108 -17.24 -22.04 0.30
C ASP A 108 -17.20 -22.14 -1.22
N ALA A 109 -16.12 -21.64 -1.81
CA ALA A 109 -15.86 -21.77 -3.23
C ALA A 109 -15.64 -23.22 -3.69
N GLY A 110 -15.48 -24.18 -2.77
CA GLY A 110 -15.32 -25.61 -3.03
C GLY A 110 -13.98 -26.22 -2.62
N PRO A 111 -12.81 -25.67 -3.06
CA PRO A 111 -11.54 -26.34 -2.85
C PRO A 111 -11.07 -26.26 -1.39
N MET A 112 -10.25 -27.23 -1.00
CA MET A 112 -9.46 -27.17 0.23
C MET A 112 -8.24 -26.29 -0.01
N ALA A 113 -7.95 -25.37 0.91
CA ALA A 113 -6.83 -24.46 0.78
C ALA A 113 -5.91 -24.46 2.00
N THR A 114 -4.61 -24.33 1.76
CA THR A 114 -3.63 -24.07 2.81
C THR A 114 -3.65 -22.60 3.14
N VAL A 115 -3.88 -22.27 4.41
CA VAL A 115 -4.07 -20.90 4.89
C VAL A 115 -3.15 -20.61 6.07
N HIS A 116 -2.74 -19.35 6.17
CA HIS A 116 -2.19 -18.77 7.39
C HIS A 116 -3.33 -18.57 8.39
N LEU A 117 -3.09 -18.79 9.69
CA LEU A 117 -4.13 -18.65 10.70
C LEU A 117 -3.86 -17.44 11.59
N HIS A 118 -4.85 -16.56 11.72
CA HIS A 118 -4.88 -15.57 12.79
C HIS A 118 -4.88 -16.28 14.16
N ARG A 119 -4.30 -15.66 15.20
CA ARG A 119 -4.25 -16.23 16.56
C ARG A 119 -5.62 -16.58 17.15
N ASP A 120 -6.66 -15.84 16.76
CA ASP A 120 -8.03 -16.03 17.25
C ASP A 120 -8.84 -17.08 16.49
N VAL A 121 -8.26 -17.68 15.46
CA VAL A 121 -8.92 -18.74 14.68
C VAL A 121 -8.43 -20.09 15.19
N GLY A 122 -9.35 -21.04 15.35
CA GLY A 122 -9.10 -22.44 15.69
C GLY A 122 -9.78 -23.42 14.72
N ARG A 123 -9.57 -24.71 14.97
CA ARG A 123 -10.21 -25.79 14.21
C ARG A 123 -11.73 -25.80 14.44
N GLY A 124 -12.49 -25.93 13.37
CA GLY A 124 -13.96 -25.94 13.37
C GLY A 124 -14.59 -24.57 13.21
N ASP A 125 -13.79 -23.50 13.34
CA ASP A 125 -14.30 -22.13 13.25
C ASP A 125 -14.72 -21.77 11.83
N ARG A 126 -15.77 -20.96 11.77
CA ARG A 126 -16.16 -20.22 10.58
C ARG A 126 -15.27 -18.99 10.44
N VAL A 127 -14.71 -18.79 9.26
CA VAL A 127 -13.70 -17.75 9.02
C VAL A 127 -13.94 -17.02 7.71
N ARG A 128 -13.33 -15.84 7.62
CA ARG A 128 -13.19 -15.08 6.38
C ARG A 128 -11.75 -15.19 5.88
N ILE A 129 -11.56 -15.60 4.63
CA ILE A 129 -10.25 -15.74 4.03
C ILE A 129 -9.85 -14.44 3.33
N ALA A 130 -8.84 -13.77 3.86
CA ALA A 130 -8.20 -12.67 3.17
C ALA A 130 -7.11 -13.20 2.23
N LEU A 131 -7.13 -12.76 0.98
CA LEU A 131 -6.01 -12.93 0.06
C LEU A 131 -5.05 -11.73 0.25
N LYS A 132 -3.91 -11.97 0.90
CA LYS A 132 -2.91 -10.95 1.26
C LYS A 132 -1.60 -11.16 0.53
N LEU A 133 -0.77 -10.12 0.49
CA LEU A 133 0.59 -10.19 -0.02
C LEU A 133 1.59 -10.32 1.14
N ASP A 134 2.45 -11.32 1.06
CA ASP A 134 3.59 -11.43 1.95
C ASP A 134 4.64 -10.35 1.65
N ARG A 135 5.75 -10.33 2.40
CA ARG A 135 6.80 -9.31 2.21
C ARG A 135 7.49 -9.37 0.85
N ALA A 136 7.43 -10.52 0.18
CA ALA A 136 7.99 -10.71 -1.16
C ALA A 136 7.00 -10.33 -2.27
N GLY A 137 5.80 -9.84 -1.94
CA GLY A 137 4.73 -9.57 -2.90
C GLY A 137 4.06 -10.84 -3.42
N THR A 138 4.17 -11.95 -2.70
CA THR A 138 3.53 -13.22 -3.07
C THR A 138 2.13 -13.35 -2.43
N PRO A 139 1.13 -13.87 -3.16
CA PRO A 139 -0.20 -14.08 -2.61
C PRO A 139 -0.22 -15.22 -1.60
N ALA A 140 -0.84 -14.95 -0.46
CA ALA A 140 -1.08 -15.90 0.60
C ALA A 140 -2.53 -15.79 1.08
N LEU A 141 -3.15 -16.95 1.32
CA LEU A 141 -4.45 -17.00 1.98
C LEU A 141 -4.25 -16.91 3.48
N PHE A 142 -5.03 -16.05 4.12
CA PHE A 142 -4.97 -15.77 5.55
C PHE A 142 -6.39 -15.86 6.14
N ALA A 143 -6.61 -16.84 7.01
CA ALA A 143 -7.87 -17.00 7.73
C ALA A 143 -7.97 -15.99 8.86
N MET A 144 -8.95 -15.11 8.72
CA MET A 144 -9.34 -14.11 9.70
C MET A 144 -10.61 -14.57 10.42
N PRO A 145 -10.81 -14.19 11.70
CA PRO A 145 -12.10 -14.33 12.34
C PRO A 145 -13.22 -13.70 11.50
N GLU A 146 -14.41 -14.31 11.53
CA GLU A 146 -15.58 -13.81 10.77
C GLU A 146 -16.02 -12.41 11.23
N GLN A 147 -15.87 -12.13 12.53
CA GLN A 147 -16.17 -10.85 13.15
C GLN A 147 -14.90 -10.21 13.72
N GLU A 148 -14.90 -8.89 13.86
CA GLU A 148 -13.78 -8.17 14.49
C GLU A 148 -13.62 -8.60 15.95
N THR A 149 -12.39 -8.96 16.32
CA THR A 149 -12.00 -9.38 17.67
C THR A 149 -11.16 -8.27 18.31
N PRO A 150 -11.16 -8.15 19.65
CA PRO A 150 -10.28 -7.21 20.33
C PRO A 150 -8.83 -7.42 19.91
N HIS A 151 -8.15 -6.34 19.54
CA HIS A 151 -6.74 -6.34 19.15
C HIS A 151 -6.41 -7.22 17.93
N MET A 152 -7.36 -7.52 17.05
CA MET A 152 -7.12 -8.32 15.83
C MET A 152 -5.91 -7.83 15.02
N ALA A 153 -5.76 -6.52 14.83
CA ALA A 153 -4.65 -5.92 14.07
C ALA A 153 -3.27 -6.04 14.76
N ASP A 154 -3.24 -6.46 16.02
CA ASP A 154 -2.02 -6.63 16.80
C ASP A 154 -1.40 -8.03 16.64
N ASP A 155 -2.07 -8.96 15.93
CA ASP A 155 -1.55 -10.31 15.73
C ASP A 155 -0.19 -10.28 15.02
N PRO A 156 0.88 -10.86 15.62
CA PRO A 156 2.22 -10.77 15.06
C PRO A 156 2.32 -11.33 13.65
N GLN A 157 1.61 -12.42 13.36
CA GLN A 157 1.62 -13.06 12.04
C GLN A 157 0.88 -12.20 11.01
N LEU A 158 -0.28 -11.61 11.33
CA LEU A 158 -0.99 -10.67 10.47
C LEU A 158 -0.17 -9.41 10.17
N ARG A 159 0.54 -8.87 11.17
CA ARG A 159 1.39 -7.69 11.01
C ARG A 159 2.55 -7.91 10.04
N VAL A 160 2.94 -9.15 9.79
CA VAL A 160 3.94 -9.49 8.75
C VAL A 160 3.39 -9.31 7.33
N PHE A 161 2.07 -9.41 7.13
CA PHE A 161 1.38 -9.21 5.85
C PHE A 161 0.91 -7.78 5.61
N THR A 162 1.02 -6.90 6.61
CA THR A 162 0.50 -5.53 6.57
C THR A 162 1.60 -4.53 6.91
N ALA A 163 1.28 -3.25 6.85
CA ALA A 163 2.16 -2.16 7.27
C ALA A 163 1.45 -1.25 8.27
N ASP A 164 0.72 -1.85 9.22
CA ASP A 164 -0.12 -1.13 10.17
C ASP A 164 0.65 -0.01 10.91
N PRO A 165 0.09 1.21 10.97
CA PRO A 165 0.79 2.41 11.44
C PRO A 165 0.99 2.45 12.96
N LYS A 166 0.35 1.56 13.73
CA LYS A 166 0.41 1.56 15.19
C LYS A 166 1.85 1.44 15.69
N TYR A 167 2.22 2.40 16.54
CA TYR A 167 3.56 2.66 17.09
C TYR A 167 4.68 2.89 16.06
N ARG A 168 4.33 3.26 14.83
CA ARG A 168 5.31 3.59 13.77
C ARG A 168 5.63 5.07 13.73
N ARG A 169 6.83 5.38 13.25
CA ARG A 169 7.31 6.73 12.94
C ARG A 169 7.23 6.91 11.43
N ILE A 170 6.46 7.91 11.02
CA ILE A 170 6.01 8.04 9.64
C ILE A 170 6.45 9.39 9.10
N LEU A 171 7.02 9.43 7.90
CA LEU A 171 7.28 10.67 7.18
C LEU A 171 6.10 10.99 6.27
N VAL A 172 5.47 12.15 6.44
CA VAL A 172 4.49 12.70 5.50
C VAL A 172 5.16 13.86 4.78
N THR A 173 5.23 13.81 3.45
CA THR A 173 6.18 14.68 2.71
C THR A 173 5.79 16.16 2.64
N ASP A 174 4.50 16.50 2.71
CA ASP A 174 4.05 17.89 2.59
C ASP A 174 2.85 18.23 3.49
N GLY A 175 3.14 18.82 4.65
CA GLY A 175 2.15 19.32 5.61
C GLY A 175 1.51 20.66 5.26
N ARG A 176 1.94 21.34 4.20
CA ARG A 176 1.33 22.62 3.79
C ARG A 176 -0.04 22.41 3.17
N THR A 177 -0.28 21.23 2.61
CA THR A 177 -1.54 20.88 1.94
C THR A 177 -2.57 20.32 2.92
N ALA A 178 -3.85 20.53 2.60
CA ALA A 178 -4.94 19.92 3.36
C ALA A 178 -4.86 18.37 3.36
N THR A 179 -4.41 17.78 2.25
CA THR A 179 -4.16 16.33 2.13
C THR A 179 -3.09 15.86 3.09
N GLY A 180 -1.92 16.50 3.13
CA GLY A 180 -0.86 16.12 4.07
C GLY A 180 -1.27 16.25 5.52
N GLN A 181 -1.97 17.32 5.90
CA GLN A 181 -2.49 17.50 7.25
C GLN A 181 -3.52 16.42 7.63
N ALA A 182 -4.46 16.11 6.73
CA ALA A 182 -5.47 15.08 6.97
C ALA A 182 -4.85 13.69 7.10
N VAL A 183 -3.84 13.37 6.28
CA VAL A 183 -3.09 12.12 6.35
C VAL A 183 -2.32 12.02 7.67
N ALA A 184 -1.60 13.08 8.07
CA ALA A 184 -0.86 13.10 9.33
C ALA A 184 -1.78 12.88 10.54
N GLU A 185 -2.91 13.58 10.58
CA GLU A 185 -3.93 13.42 11.63
C GLU A 185 -4.52 11.99 11.65
N ALA A 186 -4.85 11.42 10.50
CA ALA A 186 -5.39 10.07 10.42
C ALA A 186 -4.38 9.00 10.87
N LEU A 187 -3.10 9.18 10.55
CA LEU A 187 -2.03 8.27 10.98
C LEU A 187 -1.84 8.30 12.49
N LEU A 188 -1.86 9.49 13.12
CA LEU A 188 -1.84 9.61 14.58
C LEU A 188 -3.05 8.94 15.23
N LYS A 189 -4.25 9.15 14.69
CA LYS A 189 -5.48 8.47 15.15
C LYS A 189 -5.41 6.95 14.99
N ALA A 190 -4.70 6.46 13.97
CA ALA A 190 -4.43 5.04 13.75
C ALA A 190 -3.30 4.48 14.66
N GLY A 191 -2.79 5.29 15.59
CA GLY A 191 -1.83 4.89 16.60
C GLY A 191 -0.37 5.09 16.20
N ALA A 192 -0.07 5.85 15.14
CA ALA A 192 1.31 6.23 14.84
C ALA A 192 1.95 6.94 16.04
N ARG A 193 3.21 6.60 16.31
CA ARG A 193 3.96 7.17 17.45
C ARG A 193 4.36 8.60 17.17
N THR A 194 4.86 8.84 15.97
CA THR A 194 5.37 10.15 15.53
C THR A 194 5.10 10.28 14.04
N VAL A 195 4.62 11.43 13.61
CA VAL A 195 4.54 11.81 12.21
C VAL A 195 5.48 12.98 11.98
N PHE A 196 6.57 12.72 11.26
CA PHE A 196 7.46 13.76 10.75
C PHE A 196 6.75 14.43 9.58
N LEU A 197 6.40 15.71 9.75
CA LEU A 197 5.60 16.45 8.79
C LEU A 197 6.49 17.38 7.97
N GLY A 198 6.69 17.04 6.71
CA GLY A 198 7.55 17.77 5.78
C GLY A 198 7.00 19.17 5.49
N ASN A 199 7.89 20.17 5.51
CA ASN A 199 7.63 21.52 5.06
C ASN A 199 8.83 22.01 4.24
N ALA A 200 8.59 22.36 2.98
CA ALA A 200 9.64 22.87 2.10
C ALA A 200 10.21 24.21 2.57
N ASP A 201 9.37 25.05 3.20
CA ASP A 201 9.78 26.34 3.75
C ASP A 201 9.26 26.52 5.19
N PRO A 202 10.10 26.24 6.20
CA PRO A 202 9.74 26.42 7.61
C PRO A 202 9.39 27.87 7.99
N LEU A 203 9.79 28.87 7.20
CA LEU A 203 9.54 30.28 7.49
C LEU A 203 8.18 30.76 6.96
N MET A 204 7.60 30.06 5.98
CA MET A 204 6.29 30.40 5.43
C MET A 204 5.16 29.74 6.22
N ARG A 205 4.27 30.55 6.78
CA ARG A 205 3.03 30.04 7.39
C ARG A 205 2.07 29.48 6.34
N TYR A 206 1.31 28.47 6.73
CA TYR A 206 0.28 27.86 5.89
C TYR A 206 -1.02 27.63 6.69
N PRO A 207 -2.19 27.57 6.02
CA PRO A 207 -3.46 27.34 6.69
C PRO A 207 -3.46 26.02 7.48
N GLY A 208 -3.89 26.07 8.75
CA GLY A 208 -3.95 24.88 9.61
C GLY A 208 -2.65 24.52 10.33
N GLN A 209 -1.55 25.25 10.11
CA GLN A 209 -0.26 24.99 10.74
C GLN A 209 -0.33 24.94 12.28
N GLU A 210 -0.89 25.96 12.92
CA GLU A 210 -0.97 26.02 14.40
C GLU A 210 -1.77 24.83 14.97
N ARG A 211 -2.84 24.41 14.27
CA ARG A 211 -3.67 23.28 14.67
C ARG A 211 -2.89 21.95 14.58
N ILE A 212 -2.20 21.72 13.47
CA ILE A 212 -1.48 20.45 13.26
C ILE A 212 -0.24 20.37 14.16
N GLU A 213 0.51 21.46 14.33
CA GLU A 213 1.70 21.50 15.18
C GLU A 213 1.38 21.42 16.68
N ALA A 214 0.15 21.77 17.09
CA ALA A 214 -0.33 21.60 18.46
C ALA A 214 -0.68 20.14 18.80
N MET A 215 -0.73 19.22 17.82
CA MET A 215 -1.03 17.82 18.08
C MET A 215 0.19 17.06 18.60
N ASP A 216 0.02 16.37 19.72
CA ASP A 216 1.04 15.46 20.24
C ASP A 216 1.41 14.39 19.21
N GLY A 217 2.70 14.26 18.93
CA GLY A 217 3.24 13.31 17.96
C GLY A 217 3.47 13.87 16.55
N ILE A 218 3.11 15.13 16.26
CA ILE A 218 3.55 15.83 15.05
C ILE A 218 4.94 16.44 15.28
N GLU A 219 5.89 16.15 14.39
CA GLU A 219 7.22 16.77 14.38
C GLU A 219 7.47 17.43 13.01
N PRO A 220 7.41 18.76 12.90
CA PRO A 220 7.69 19.45 11.63
C PRO A 220 9.15 19.28 11.22
N VAL A 221 9.40 18.99 9.94
CA VAL A 221 10.75 18.80 9.39
C VAL A 221 10.92 19.52 8.07
N LYS A 222 12.13 20.05 7.81
CA LYS A 222 12.42 20.69 6.53
C LYS A 222 12.56 19.63 5.43
N LEU A 223 11.69 19.69 4.43
CA LEU A 223 11.73 18.77 3.29
C LEU A 223 11.26 19.47 2.02
N ASN A 224 12.19 19.74 1.11
CA ASN A 224 11.88 20.17 -0.24
C ASN A 224 12.25 19.06 -1.25
N LEU A 225 11.26 18.48 -1.94
CA LEU A 225 11.49 17.41 -2.91
C LEU A 225 12.12 17.90 -4.23
N THR A 226 12.15 19.21 -4.50
CA THR A 226 12.89 19.77 -5.65
C THR A 226 14.37 19.98 -5.35
N ASP A 227 14.80 19.85 -4.10
CA ASP A 227 16.18 20.02 -3.65
C ASP A 227 16.76 18.68 -3.16
N THR A 228 17.64 18.08 -3.97
CA THR A 228 18.32 16.83 -3.63
C THR A 228 19.03 16.90 -2.27
N ARG A 229 19.69 18.03 -1.95
CA ARG A 229 20.40 18.18 -0.67
C ARG A 229 19.44 18.20 0.51
N SER A 230 18.26 18.79 0.34
CA SER A 230 17.22 18.78 1.37
C SER A 230 16.80 17.35 1.71
N VAL A 231 16.58 16.52 0.69
CA VAL A 231 16.15 15.13 0.89
C VAL A 231 17.26 14.29 1.52
N GLU A 232 18.50 14.39 1.01
CA GLU A 232 19.66 13.67 1.55
C GLU A 232 19.95 14.04 3.00
N THR A 233 19.86 15.33 3.34
CA THR A 233 20.07 15.80 4.72
C THR A 233 19.04 15.20 5.66
N LEU A 234 17.75 15.24 5.27
CA LEU A 234 16.69 14.68 6.10
C LEU A 234 16.80 13.16 6.20
N ALA A 235 17.10 12.47 5.10
CA ALA A 235 17.32 11.04 5.08
C ALA A 235 18.50 10.61 5.98
N GLY A 236 19.59 11.37 6.01
CA GLY A 236 20.70 11.14 6.94
C GLY A 236 20.30 11.29 8.41
N GLN A 237 19.37 12.21 8.71
CA GLN A 237 18.88 12.44 10.08
C GLN A 237 17.79 11.45 10.52
N LEU A 238 16.89 11.08 9.61
CA LEU A 238 15.66 10.35 9.90
C LEU A 238 15.60 8.95 9.34
N GLY A 239 16.44 8.57 8.38
CA GLY A 239 16.38 7.28 7.68
C GLY A 239 16.42 6.09 8.64
N GLY A 240 17.26 6.16 9.69
CA GLY A 240 17.31 5.13 10.74
C GLY A 240 16.10 5.13 11.71
N ARG A 241 15.22 6.13 11.62
CA ARG A 241 14.07 6.33 12.50
C ARG A 241 12.74 6.05 11.80
N VAL A 242 12.58 6.46 10.55
CA VAL A 242 11.31 6.31 9.81
C VAL A 242 11.09 4.85 9.45
N GLU A 243 9.84 4.39 9.59
CA GLU A 243 9.39 3.07 9.15
C GLU A 243 8.44 3.15 7.94
N ILE A 244 7.68 4.23 7.82
CA ILE A 244 6.74 4.43 6.71
C ILE A 244 6.98 5.79 6.10
N VAL A 245 7.06 5.85 4.78
CA VAL A 245 7.06 7.12 4.02
C VAL A 245 5.72 7.23 3.31
N VAL A 246 5.01 8.34 3.49
CA VAL A 246 3.79 8.68 2.77
C VAL A 246 4.03 9.95 1.97
N ASN A 247 4.15 9.78 0.66
CA ASN A 247 4.34 10.90 -0.25
C ASN A 247 2.99 11.52 -0.64
N THR A 248 2.72 12.70 -0.09
CA THR A 248 1.49 13.47 -0.27
C THR A 248 1.65 14.66 -1.22
N VAL A 249 2.83 14.81 -1.81
CA VAL A 249 3.10 15.88 -2.77
C VAL A 249 2.27 15.66 -4.04
N GLY A 250 1.74 16.75 -4.58
CA GLY A 250 1.07 16.79 -5.87
C GLY A 250 1.27 18.16 -6.53
N PHE A 251 1.00 18.24 -7.83
CA PHE A 251 1.05 19.46 -8.62
C PHE A 251 0.03 19.38 -9.76
N ALA A 252 -1.11 20.04 -9.58
CA ALA A 252 -2.14 20.10 -10.62
C ALA A 252 -2.20 21.48 -11.29
N ARG A 253 -2.19 21.50 -12.63
CA ARG A 253 -2.40 22.70 -13.43
C ARG A 253 -3.32 22.40 -14.62
N PRO A 254 -4.34 23.26 -14.86
CA PRO A 254 -5.15 23.13 -16.06
C PRO A 254 -4.31 23.47 -17.29
N GLY A 255 -4.57 22.78 -18.40
CA GLY A 255 -3.88 22.93 -19.66
C GLY A 255 -4.01 21.68 -20.54
N GLY A 256 -4.31 21.87 -21.82
CA GLY A 256 -4.26 20.81 -22.83
C GLY A 256 -2.86 20.66 -23.44
N VAL A 257 -2.69 19.65 -24.31
CA VAL A 257 -1.43 19.43 -25.04
C VAL A 257 -1.23 20.50 -26.12
N GLY A 258 -2.24 20.69 -26.99
CA GLY A 258 -2.16 21.65 -28.09
C GLY A 258 -2.64 23.06 -27.72
N PHE A 259 -3.46 23.20 -26.67
CA PHE A 259 -4.12 24.46 -26.32
C PHE A 259 -4.14 24.67 -24.81
N GLY A 260 -3.87 25.90 -24.36
CA GLY A 260 -4.01 26.33 -22.97
C GLY A 260 -2.99 25.75 -21.97
N GLY A 261 -2.17 24.77 -22.36
CA GLY A 261 -1.09 24.24 -21.53
C GLY A 261 0.19 25.08 -21.61
N LYS A 262 0.92 25.14 -20.49
CA LYS A 262 2.25 25.78 -20.41
C LYS A 262 3.32 24.71 -20.21
N PRO A 263 4.34 24.62 -21.09
CA PRO A 263 5.46 23.69 -20.89
C PRO A 263 6.18 23.87 -19.55
N SER A 264 6.23 25.09 -19.01
CA SER A 264 6.80 25.36 -17.69
C SER A 264 6.05 24.67 -16.54
N ASP A 265 4.73 24.55 -16.64
CA ASP A 265 3.92 23.86 -15.65
C ASP A 265 4.18 22.35 -15.72
N LEU A 266 4.32 21.80 -16.93
CA LEU A 266 4.75 20.41 -17.11
C LEU A 266 6.12 20.17 -16.48
N HIS A 267 7.13 21.01 -16.76
CA HIS A 267 8.46 20.86 -16.17
C HIS A 267 8.42 20.91 -14.64
N SER A 268 7.64 21.83 -14.07
CA SER A 268 7.49 21.95 -12.62
C SER A 268 6.82 20.71 -12.01
N GLY A 269 5.78 20.19 -12.66
CA GLY A 269 5.11 18.96 -12.25
C GLY A 269 6.03 17.73 -12.35
N LEU A 270 6.82 17.62 -13.40
CA LEU A 270 7.79 16.53 -13.56
C LEU A 270 8.90 16.60 -12.50
N ASP A 271 9.49 17.77 -12.25
CA ASP A 271 10.55 17.88 -11.24
C ASP A 271 10.03 17.58 -9.83
N LEU A 272 8.83 18.07 -9.49
CA LEU A 272 8.25 17.89 -8.17
C LEU A 272 7.70 16.47 -7.95
N GLU A 273 6.87 15.96 -8.86
CA GLU A 273 6.18 14.67 -8.66
C GLU A 273 7.02 13.46 -9.09
N VAL A 274 7.82 13.59 -10.15
CA VAL A 274 8.54 12.45 -10.75
C VAL A 274 9.97 12.42 -10.22
N THR A 275 10.74 13.49 -10.44
CA THR A 275 12.11 13.55 -9.93
C THR A 275 12.14 13.66 -8.40
N GLY A 276 11.19 14.37 -7.79
CA GLY A 276 11.02 14.41 -6.34
C GLY A 276 10.73 13.04 -5.72
N LEU A 277 9.89 12.21 -6.37
CA LEU A 277 9.67 10.82 -5.95
C LEU A 277 10.98 10.01 -6.00
N MET A 278 11.77 10.15 -7.06
CA MET A 278 13.06 9.45 -7.17
C MET A 278 14.03 9.88 -6.06
N ARG A 279 14.17 11.18 -5.79
CA ARG A 279 15.01 11.69 -4.69
C ARG A 279 14.57 11.11 -3.36
N LEU A 280 13.25 11.09 -3.10
CA LEU A 280 12.68 10.55 -1.87
C LEU A 280 12.95 9.05 -1.72
N ALA A 281 12.75 8.26 -2.78
CA ALA A 281 13.02 6.84 -2.80
C ALA A 281 14.52 6.55 -2.58
N GLN A 282 15.41 7.25 -3.29
CA GLN A 282 16.86 7.10 -3.13
C GLN A 282 17.34 7.45 -1.72
N GLY A 283 16.77 8.49 -1.11
CA GLY A 283 17.11 8.90 0.25
C GLY A 283 16.66 7.90 1.32
N PHE A 284 15.42 7.39 1.24
CA PHE A 284 14.82 6.62 2.33
C PHE A 284 14.79 5.10 2.12
N ALA A 285 14.72 4.60 0.88
CA ALA A 285 14.60 3.16 0.62
C ALA A 285 15.78 2.34 1.17
N PRO A 286 17.05 2.76 1.06
CA PRO A 286 18.16 2.01 1.64
C PRO A 286 18.04 1.84 3.16
N ALA A 287 17.65 2.91 3.87
CA ALA A 287 17.50 2.88 5.32
C ALA A 287 16.25 2.10 5.77
N LEU A 288 15.15 2.19 5.03
CA LEU A 288 13.95 1.38 5.25
C LEU A 288 14.22 -0.11 5.04
N SER A 289 14.99 -0.46 4.01
CA SER A 289 15.35 -1.83 3.64
C SER A 289 16.13 -2.50 4.76
N ALA A 290 17.07 -1.77 5.37
CA ALA A 290 17.83 -2.26 6.51
C ALA A 290 16.95 -2.61 7.72
N ARG A 291 15.70 -2.11 7.82
CA ARG A 291 14.82 -2.28 8.99
C ARG A 291 13.56 -3.09 8.72
N SER A 292 13.36 -3.54 7.48
CA SER A 292 12.13 -4.23 7.07
C SER A 292 11.86 -5.54 7.83
N ASP A 293 12.90 -6.18 8.36
CA ASP A 293 12.83 -7.42 9.16
C ASP A 293 13.16 -7.20 10.66
N ASP A 294 13.03 -5.96 11.15
CA ASP A 294 13.13 -5.70 12.58
C ASP A 294 11.98 -6.41 13.33
N VAL A 295 12.30 -7.38 14.19
CA VAL A 295 11.32 -8.20 14.95
C VAL A 295 10.28 -7.35 15.69
N GLU A 296 10.70 -6.21 16.24
CA GLU A 296 9.82 -5.29 16.97
C GLU A 296 9.06 -4.32 16.05
N CYS A 297 9.61 -4.02 14.87
CA CYS A 297 9.15 -2.95 13.98
C CYS A 297 9.13 -3.32 12.49
N SER A 298 8.63 -4.51 12.15
CA SER A 298 8.76 -5.08 10.80
C SER A 298 7.83 -4.51 9.72
N ALA A 299 7.38 -3.25 9.88
CA ALA A 299 6.45 -2.60 8.95
C ALA A 299 7.19 -1.51 8.17
N ALA A 300 7.83 -1.90 7.08
CA ALA A 300 8.42 -0.96 6.14
C ALA A 300 7.48 -0.75 4.95
N ALA A 301 7.07 0.50 4.72
CA ALA A 301 6.20 0.84 3.60
C ALA A 301 6.53 2.20 2.97
N PHE A 302 6.30 2.28 1.67
CA PHE A 302 6.36 3.47 0.86
C PHE A 302 5.00 3.66 0.19
N VAL A 303 4.24 4.65 0.65
CA VAL A 303 2.90 4.96 0.15
C VAL A 303 2.98 6.22 -0.70
N ASP A 304 2.41 6.17 -1.89
CA ASP A 304 2.36 7.31 -2.80
C ASP A 304 0.93 7.60 -3.24
N ILE A 305 0.57 8.89 -3.32
CA ILE A 305 -0.76 9.32 -3.72
C ILE A 305 -0.66 9.88 -5.14
N ALA A 306 -1.40 9.29 -6.08
CA ALA A 306 -1.34 9.64 -7.49
C ALA A 306 -2.74 9.80 -8.09
N SER A 307 -2.86 10.62 -9.12
CA SER A 307 -4.11 10.76 -9.87
C SER A 307 -4.38 9.51 -10.70
N VAL A 308 -5.62 9.01 -10.66
CA VAL A 308 -6.07 7.89 -11.52
C VAL A 308 -5.92 8.22 -13.00
N HIS A 309 -5.96 9.50 -13.37
CA HIS A 309 -5.80 9.97 -14.74
C HIS A 309 -4.36 9.83 -15.27
N GLY A 310 -3.41 9.30 -14.48
CA GLY A 310 -2.15 8.80 -15.01
C GLY A 310 -2.33 7.54 -15.87
N LEU A 311 -3.44 6.81 -15.74
CA LEU A 311 -3.77 5.63 -16.55
C LEU A 311 -4.39 5.98 -17.90
N THR A 312 -5.11 7.10 -17.97
CA THR A 312 -5.98 7.45 -19.11
C THR A 312 -5.60 8.75 -19.82
N GLY A 313 -4.92 9.67 -19.15
CA GLY A 313 -4.89 11.07 -19.57
C GLY A 313 -6.22 11.79 -19.27
N ARG A 314 -6.16 13.12 -19.13
CA ARG A 314 -7.35 13.96 -19.00
C ARG A 314 -7.23 15.23 -19.83
N ALA A 315 -8.16 15.43 -20.75
CA ALA A 315 -8.29 16.64 -21.53
C ALA A 315 -8.44 17.85 -20.59
N GLY A 316 -7.64 18.89 -20.84
CA GLY A 316 -7.56 20.07 -19.98
C GLY A 316 -6.67 19.91 -18.73
N PHE A 317 -6.05 18.76 -18.49
CA PHE A 317 -5.05 18.53 -17.42
C PHE A 317 -3.89 17.66 -17.90
N ALA A 318 -3.47 17.82 -19.17
CA ALA A 318 -2.57 16.89 -19.83
C ALA A 318 -1.19 16.80 -19.14
N GLY A 319 -0.63 17.93 -18.68
CA GLY A 319 0.66 17.95 -18.00
C GLY A 319 0.61 17.21 -16.65
N THR A 320 -0.46 17.40 -15.88
CA THR A 320 -0.69 16.70 -14.62
C THR A 320 -0.89 15.20 -14.83
N SER A 321 -1.66 14.80 -15.84
CA SER A 321 -1.80 13.38 -16.20
C SER A 321 -0.47 12.75 -16.64
N ALA A 322 0.36 13.47 -17.40
CA ALA A 322 1.67 12.97 -17.83
C ALA A 322 2.61 12.75 -16.64
N ALA A 323 2.65 13.70 -15.69
CA ALA A 323 3.42 13.54 -14.46
C ALA A 323 2.91 12.35 -13.61
N ALA A 324 1.58 12.21 -13.46
CA ALA A 324 0.98 11.07 -12.76
C ALA A 324 1.30 9.72 -13.43
N ALA A 325 1.29 9.66 -14.77
CA ALA A 325 1.65 8.45 -15.52
C ALA A 325 3.11 8.04 -15.29
N ALA A 326 4.03 9.01 -15.35
CA ALA A 326 5.45 8.79 -15.06
C ALA A 326 5.66 8.33 -13.61
N ARG A 327 4.95 8.95 -12.66
CA ARG A 327 4.96 8.60 -11.24
C ARG A 327 4.49 7.15 -11.01
N LEU A 328 3.34 6.76 -11.57
CA LEU A 328 2.82 5.39 -11.48
C LEU A 328 3.81 4.35 -12.06
N THR A 329 4.48 4.70 -13.16
CA THR A 329 5.51 3.85 -13.77
C THR A 329 6.71 3.67 -12.84
N LEU A 330 7.19 4.75 -12.21
CA LEU A 330 8.27 4.68 -11.24
C LEU A 330 7.89 3.85 -10.01
N LEU A 331 6.66 3.96 -9.51
CA LEU A 331 6.18 3.13 -8.40
C LEU A 331 6.13 1.65 -8.78
N ALA A 332 5.77 1.31 -10.02
CA ALA A 332 5.79 -0.06 -10.51
C ALA A 332 7.21 -0.64 -10.51
N SER A 333 8.20 0.13 -10.98
CA SER A 333 9.62 -0.25 -10.91
C SER A 333 10.11 -0.38 -9.46
N LEU A 334 9.80 0.61 -8.61
CA LEU A 334 10.19 0.61 -7.20
C LEU A 334 9.61 -0.61 -6.47
N ARG A 335 8.38 -1.01 -6.77
CA ARG A 335 7.77 -2.23 -6.22
C ARG A 335 8.58 -3.48 -6.58
N GLY A 336 9.03 -3.58 -7.82
CA GLY A 336 9.90 -4.69 -8.27
C GLY A 336 11.26 -4.68 -7.56
N GLU A 337 11.89 -3.51 -7.45
CA GLU A 337 13.19 -3.34 -6.75
C GLU A 337 13.08 -3.70 -5.27
N MET A 338 11.98 -3.31 -4.62
CA MET A 338 11.79 -3.48 -3.18
C MET A 338 11.21 -4.84 -2.77
N ALA A 339 10.80 -5.68 -3.73
CA ALA A 339 10.21 -6.99 -3.43
C ALA A 339 11.17 -7.90 -2.62
N GLN A 340 12.49 -7.78 -2.83
CA GLN A 340 13.49 -8.55 -2.08
C GLN A 340 13.97 -7.87 -0.80
N THR A 341 13.60 -6.60 -0.59
CA THR A 341 13.97 -5.86 0.62
C THR A 341 12.87 -5.91 1.68
N GLY A 342 11.67 -6.34 1.33
CA GLY A 342 10.52 -6.42 2.24
C GLY A 342 9.81 -5.07 2.48
N ILE A 343 10.17 -4.02 1.72
CA ILE A 343 9.43 -2.75 1.74
C ILE A 343 8.20 -2.88 0.85
N ARG A 344 7.02 -2.56 1.39
CA ARG A 344 5.78 -2.52 0.62
C ARG A 344 5.63 -1.21 -0.10
N VAL A 345 5.50 -1.24 -1.42
CA VAL A 345 5.24 -0.06 -2.24
C VAL A 345 3.76 0.00 -2.60
N MET A 346 3.08 1.01 -2.06
CA MET A 346 1.64 1.18 -2.12
C MET A 346 1.27 2.43 -2.93
N SER A 347 0.17 2.36 -3.67
CA SER A 347 -0.36 3.42 -4.50
C SER A 347 -1.80 3.72 -4.08
N VAL A 348 -2.06 4.96 -3.68
CA VAL A 348 -3.41 5.47 -3.43
C VAL A 348 -3.82 6.29 -4.65
N LEU A 349 -4.80 5.78 -5.40
CA LEU A 349 -5.34 6.44 -6.58
C LEU A 349 -6.49 7.37 -6.17
N THR A 350 -6.46 8.60 -6.66
CA THR A 350 -7.51 9.59 -6.43
C THR A 350 -8.03 10.17 -7.74
N GLY A 351 -9.32 10.50 -7.76
CA GLY A 351 -9.92 11.44 -8.70
C GLY A 351 -9.50 12.88 -8.39
N PRO A 352 -10.23 13.87 -8.91
CA PRO A 352 -9.97 15.30 -8.65
C PRO A 352 -10.07 15.60 -7.15
N VAL A 353 -9.01 16.11 -6.54
CA VAL A 353 -8.98 16.44 -5.10
C VAL A 353 -9.72 17.75 -4.85
N ASP A 354 -10.42 17.85 -3.72
CA ASP A 354 -11.03 19.10 -3.28
C ASP A 354 -9.96 20.06 -2.73
N ASP A 355 -9.31 20.75 -3.66
CA ASP A 355 -8.22 21.70 -3.41
C ASP A 355 -8.33 22.97 -4.27
N GLY A 356 -7.37 23.87 -4.07
CA GLY A 356 -7.29 25.12 -4.84
C GLY A 356 -7.04 24.93 -6.34
N TRP A 357 -6.53 23.78 -6.78
CA TRP A 357 -6.19 23.53 -8.19
C TRP A 357 -7.38 23.02 -9.00
N HIS A 358 -8.31 22.33 -8.35
CA HIS A 358 -9.50 21.78 -8.99
C HIS A 358 -10.77 22.62 -8.74
N GLN A 359 -10.65 23.89 -8.36
CA GLN A 359 -11.83 24.75 -8.08
C GLN A 359 -12.83 24.76 -9.25
N ASN A 360 -12.35 24.82 -10.49
CA ASN A 360 -13.17 24.85 -11.71
C ASN A 360 -13.65 23.48 -12.19
N VAL A 361 -13.23 22.39 -11.55
CA VAL A 361 -13.72 21.04 -11.87
C VAL A 361 -15.07 20.84 -11.18
N PRO A 362 -16.12 20.36 -11.87
CA PRO A 362 -17.39 20.08 -11.23
C PRO A 362 -17.27 18.89 -10.25
N PRO A 363 -18.14 18.79 -9.23
CA PRO A 363 -18.24 17.60 -8.40
C PRO A 363 -18.54 16.33 -9.22
N PRO A 364 -18.18 15.13 -8.74
CA PRO A 364 -17.60 14.85 -7.42
C PRO A 364 -16.09 15.15 -7.31
N LYS A 365 -15.66 15.60 -6.13
CA LYS A 365 -14.24 15.78 -5.76
C LYS A 365 -13.91 14.96 -4.52
N THR A 366 -12.66 14.53 -4.43
CA THR A 366 -12.14 13.72 -3.33
C THR A 366 -11.73 14.61 -2.17
N ALA A 367 -12.40 14.45 -1.03
CA ALA A 367 -12.02 15.18 0.17
C ALA A 367 -10.68 14.67 0.72
N PRO A 368 -9.79 15.54 1.25
CA PRO A 368 -8.54 15.14 1.91
C PRO A 368 -8.70 14.02 2.96
N ALA A 369 -9.80 14.03 3.72
CA ALA A 369 -10.10 13.00 4.71
C ALA A 369 -10.38 11.62 4.08
N GLN A 370 -10.95 11.56 2.87
CA GLN A 370 -11.15 10.30 2.16
C GLN A 370 -9.82 9.69 1.73
N ILE A 371 -8.89 10.52 1.24
CA ILE A 371 -7.52 10.10 0.90
C ILE A 371 -6.80 9.58 2.15
N ALA A 372 -6.90 10.31 3.27
CA ALA A 372 -6.31 9.91 4.55
C ALA A 372 -6.85 8.54 5.03
N ARG A 373 -8.16 8.31 4.91
CA ARG A 373 -8.78 7.00 5.20
C ARG A 373 -8.22 5.90 4.31
N ALA A 374 -8.06 6.17 3.01
CA ALA A 374 -7.51 5.21 2.06
C ALA A 374 -6.05 4.85 2.37
N VAL A 375 -5.21 5.83 2.74
CA VAL A 375 -3.83 5.59 3.18
C VAL A 375 -3.79 4.66 4.40
N VAL A 376 -4.56 4.96 5.44
CA VAL A 376 -4.62 4.12 6.65
C VAL A 376 -5.13 2.71 6.31
N THR A 377 -6.17 2.62 5.48
CA THR A 377 -6.75 1.34 5.05
C THR A 377 -5.73 0.51 4.26
N ALA A 378 -4.99 1.10 3.33
CA ALA A 378 -3.96 0.39 2.56
C ALA A 378 -2.87 -0.19 3.46
N LEU A 379 -2.40 0.60 4.43
CA LEU A 379 -1.40 0.18 5.42
C LEU A 379 -1.91 -0.98 6.28
N GLN A 380 -3.12 -0.85 6.84
CA GLN A 380 -3.73 -1.87 7.70
C GLN A 380 -4.10 -3.16 6.95
N GLN A 381 -4.50 -3.06 5.69
CA GLN A 381 -4.90 -4.22 4.89
C GLN A 381 -3.72 -4.85 4.13
N GLY A 382 -2.62 -4.11 3.94
CA GLY A 382 -1.48 -4.56 3.13
C GLY A 382 -1.76 -4.51 1.63
N GLN A 383 -2.60 -3.57 1.16
CA GLN A 383 -2.97 -3.44 -0.25
C GLN A 383 -1.93 -2.63 -1.02
N GLU A 384 -1.51 -3.12 -2.19
CA GLU A 384 -0.58 -2.42 -3.07
C GLU A 384 -1.24 -1.25 -3.81
N THR A 385 -2.53 -1.37 -4.13
CA THR A 385 -3.28 -0.32 -4.83
C THR A 385 -4.67 -0.19 -4.23
N ILE A 386 -5.05 1.03 -3.86
CA ILE A 386 -6.39 1.35 -3.36
C ILE A 386 -6.89 2.64 -4.03
N CYS A 387 -8.19 2.72 -4.30
CA CYS A 387 -8.82 3.95 -4.77
C CYS A 387 -9.47 4.71 -3.60
N ALA A 388 -9.18 6.00 -3.48
CA ALA A 388 -9.67 6.84 -2.38
C ALA A 388 -11.15 7.24 -2.51
N ASP A 389 -11.64 7.30 -3.75
CA ASP A 389 -12.98 7.78 -4.11
C ASP A 389 -13.60 6.96 -5.26
N GLU A 390 -14.87 7.22 -5.54
CA GLU A 390 -15.64 6.48 -6.56
C GLU A 390 -15.20 6.80 -7.99
N VAL A 391 -14.69 8.01 -8.28
CA VAL A 391 -14.17 8.34 -9.62
C VAL A 391 -12.93 7.50 -9.90
N ALA A 392 -12.00 7.42 -8.95
CA ALA A 392 -10.83 6.57 -9.08
C ALA A 392 -11.18 5.08 -9.21
N LYS A 393 -12.20 4.60 -8.48
CA LYS A 393 -12.67 3.22 -8.60
C LYS A 393 -13.28 2.93 -9.98
N ASP A 394 -14.15 3.81 -10.47
CA ASP A 394 -14.80 3.67 -11.76
C ASP A 394 -13.78 3.65 -12.90
N VAL A 395 -12.89 4.65 -12.95
CA VAL A 395 -11.86 4.75 -13.99
C VAL A 395 -10.92 3.54 -13.94
N LEU A 396 -10.46 3.13 -12.76
CA LEU A 396 -9.60 1.93 -12.64
C LEU A 396 -10.35 0.67 -13.10
N SER A 397 -11.62 0.51 -12.72
CA SER A 397 -12.43 -0.65 -13.10
C SER A 397 -12.60 -0.75 -14.61
N ARG A 398 -12.98 0.35 -15.27
CA ARG A 398 -13.12 0.39 -16.74
C ARG A 398 -11.77 0.20 -17.43
N TRP A 399 -10.70 0.81 -16.91
CA TRP A 399 -9.35 0.66 -17.47
C TRP A 399 -8.85 -0.79 -17.38
N LEU A 400 -9.17 -1.52 -16.32
CA LEU A 400 -8.82 -2.94 -16.19
C LEU A 400 -9.60 -3.85 -17.16
N ASP A 401 -10.77 -3.42 -17.62
CA ASP A 401 -11.62 -4.15 -18.57
C ASP A 401 -11.24 -3.84 -20.02
N ASP A 402 -11.26 -2.56 -20.40
CA ASP A 402 -10.83 -2.07 -21.72
C ASP A 402 -10.12 -0.70 -21.59
N PRO A 403 -8.76 -0.70 -21.56
CA PRO A 403 -7.98 0.52 -21.46
C PRO A 403 -8.26 1.52 -22.60
N LEU A 404 -8.42 1.04 -23.83
CA LEU A 404 -8.55 1.90 -25.01
C LEU A 404 -9.92 2.56 -25.07
N LEU A 405 -10.97 1.83 -24.71
CA LEU A 405 -12.31 2.40 -24.57
C LEU A 405 -12.33 3.44 -23.45
N THR A 406 -11.77 3.10 -22.28
CA THR A 406 -11.73 4.00 -21.12
C THR A 406 -11.02 5.32 -21.44
N ILE A 407 -9.86 5.27 -22.10
CA ILE A 407 -9.13 6.46 -22.55
C ILE A 407 -10.00 7.35 -23.44
N ARG A 408 -10.77 6.75 -24.36
CA ARG A 408 -11.67 7.50 -25.25
C ARG A 408 -12.83 8.13 -24.50
N GLU A 409 -13.43 7.43 -23.55
CA GLU A 409 -14.56 7.93 -22.75
C GLU A 409 -14.15 9.08 -21.81
N GLU A 410 -12.98 8.97 -21.18
CA GLU A 410 -12.47 10.01 -20.26
C GLU A 410 -12.09 11.32 -20.94
N ASN A 411 -11.90 11.30 -22.26
CA ASN A 411 -11.40 12.44 -23.04
C ASN A 411 -12.39 12.90 -24.12
N ARG A 412 -13.68 12.58 -23.97
CA ARG A 412 -14.75 13.00 -24.88
C ARG A 412 -15.30 14.39 -24.60
#